data_AF-A0A958H1C2-F1
#
_entry.id   AF-A0A958H1C2-F1
#
_cell.length_a   1.000
_cell.length_b   1.000
_cell.length_c   1.000
_cell.angle_alpha   90.00
_cell.angle_beta   90.00
_cell.angle_gamma   90.00
#
_symmetry.space_group_name_H-M   'P 1'
#
loop_
_entity.id
_entity.type
_entity.pdbx_description
1 polymer ?
#
loop_
_entity_poly.entity_id
_entity_poly.type
_entity_poly.pdbx_seq_one_letter_code
_entity_poly.pdbx_strand_id
1 'polypeptide(L)'
;MSTNWVFSQAPAVVLAAQSTGDSLPTRTPTLIPPSATIPAVATQASAVWIGRLVDRTFGFTNGGGSIFRVSVQGVVDTPIELRSDDQFIVANSGTKPEIGPYAAEFAPVTEGTWTVSVPALDVSLTVSADNYSLVIIEFVEVPEAEATQAVVTPPTPTPLGNTVWEGETTSEVIGAGGPFARLLVKVLEREAQPVQLSTLAQVINTANTGQKAEELGPNTVEFAGLTPGKYIVEPLGLNISLEVELKPDIVTYVEFRPKAAPATPTPTATVEATLTPIGAIATTAPPAPATPTSTPTPAPTVPEPSPVPISRWLGVVDERAE
;
A
#
# COMPACT_ATOMS: atom_id res chain seq x y z
N MET A 1 3.04 -47.85 -36.82
CA MET A 1 4.47 -48.23 -36.73
C MET A 1 4.89 -47.93 -35.32
N SER A 2 4.95 -48.97 -34.49
CA SER A 2 5.20 -48.89 -33.05
C SER A 2 6.64 -49.31 -32.79
N THR A 3 7.39 -48.52 -32.01
CA THR A 3 8.75 -48.89 -31.60
C THR A 3 8.82 -48.88 -30.08
N ASN A 4 8.81 -50.08 -29.51
CA ASN A 4 9.13 -50.37 -28.12
C ASN A 4 10.63 -50.21 -27.87
N TRP A 5 11.00 -49.65 -26.71
CA TRP A 5 12.35 -49.72 -26.17
C TRP A 5 12.34 -50.49 -24.86
N VAL A 6 13.03 -51.64 -24.84
CA VAL A 6 13.40 -52.41 -23.65
C VAL A 6 14.86 -52.86 -23.84
N PHE A 7 15.73 -52.51 -22.90
CA PHE A 7 17.01 -53.20 -22.61
C PHE A 7 17.25 -53.03 -21.10
N SER A 8 17.05 -54.07 -20.29
CA SER A 8 17.93 -55.22 -19.98
C SER A 8 19.12 -54.87 -19.09
N GLN A 9 19.02 -55.29 -17.83
CA GLN A 9 20.12 -55.33 -16.84
C GLN A 9 21.15 -56.42 -17.19
N ALA A 10 22.39 -56.24 -16.73
CA ALA A 10 23.43 -57.27 -16.64
C ALA A 10 24.32 -57.05 -15.38
N PRO A 11 25.02 -58.09 -14.88
CA PRO A 11 25.36 -58.23 -13.46
C PRO A 11 26.80 -57.86 -13.06
N ALA A 12 27.02 -57.90 -11.74
CA ALA A 12 28.23 -57.60 -10.98
C ALA A 12 29.48 -58.43 -11.32
N VAL A 13 30.66 -57.84 -11.07
CA VAL A 13 31.92 -58.57 -10.83
C VAL A 13 32.56 -58.03 -9.56
N VAL A 14 32.77 -58.93 -8.61
CA VAL A 14 33.47 -58.76 -7.34
C VAL A 14 34.95 -59.04 -7.58
N LEU A 15 35.84 -58.10 -7.24
CA LEU A 15 37.28 -58.36 -7.11
C LEU A 15 37.65 -58.40 -5.62
N ALA A 16 38.11 -59.57 -5.19
CA ALA A 16 38.75 -59.76 -3.90
C ALA A 16 40.23 -59.37 -3.99
N ALA A 17 40.71 -58.61 -3.01
CA ALA A 17 42.14 -58.47 -2.71
C ALA A 17 42.34 -58.83 -1.23
N GLN A 18 43.06 -59.93 -0.99
CA GLN A 18 43.58 -60.30 0.31
C GLN A 18 44.90 -59.53 0.53
N SER A 19 45.03 -58.88 1.69
CA SER A 19 46.30 -58.33 2.16
C SER A 19 46.55 -58.81 3.59
N THR A 20 47.76 -59.31 3.78
CA THR A 20 48.28 -60.03 4.94
C THR A 20 48.62 -59.06 6.08
N GLY A 21 48.54 -59.57 7.31
CA GLY A 21 48.42 -58.78 8.53
C GLY A 21 49.66 -58.02 8.99
N ASP A 22 49.40 -57.09 9.90
CA ASP A 22 50.30 -56.76 11.00
C ASP A 22 49.44 -56.34 12.21
N SER A 23 49.62 -57.03 13.33
CA SER A 23 48.76 -56.98 14.51
C SER A 23 49.34 -56.04 15.57
N LEU A 24 48.78 -54.84 15.68
CA LEU A 24 49.00 -53.90 16.79
C LEU A 24 47.87 -54.05 17.84
N PRO A 25 48.17 -53.94 19.15
CA PRO A 25 47.15 -54.08 20.19
C PRO A 25 46.11 -52.96 20.08
N THR A 26 44.88 -53.33 19.73
CA THR A 26 43.72 -52.44 19.66
C THR A 26 43.39 -51.91 21.05
N ARG A 27 43.78 -50.67 21.34
CA ARG A 27 43.12 -49.90 22.41
C ARG A 27 41.68 -49.69 21.98
N THR A 28 40.73 -50.27 22.71
CA THR A 28 39.31 -50.01 22.51
C THR A 28 39.05 -48.54 22.86
N PRO A 29 38.67 -47.68 21.90
CA PRO A 29 38.20 -46.35 22.25
C PRO A 29 36.86 -46.50 22.99
N THR A 30 36.79 -46.00 24.22
CA THR A 30 35.51 -45.79 24.90
C THR A 30 34.68 -44.85 24.03
N LEU A 31 33.62 -45.37 23.42
CA LEU A 31 32.62 -44.56 22.73
C LEU A 31 32.00 -43.59 23.74
N ILE A 32 32.36 -42.32 23.63
CA ILE A 32 31.61 -41.24 24.29
C ILE A 32 30.21 -41.28 23.66
N PRO A 33 29.12 -41.44 24.43
CA PRO A 33 27.79 -41.37 23.86
C PRO A 33 27.63 -39.99 23.19
N PRO A 34 27.07 -39.90 21.97
CA PRO A 34 26.78 -38.61 21.38
C PRO A 34 25.89 -37.84 22.36
N SER A 35 26.32 -36.65 22.77
CA SER A 35 25.45 -35.71 23.47
C SER A 35 24.17 -35.60 22.65
N ALA A 36 23.04 -35.95 23.26
CA ALA A 36 21.74 -35.78 22.63
C ALA A 36 21.59 -34.30 22.28
N THR A 37 21.70 -33.98 20.99
CA THR A 37 21.36 -32.67 20.47
C THR A 37 19.87 -32.50 20.76
N ILE A 38 19.56 -31.65 21.74
CA ILE A 38 18.18 -31.20 21.97
C ILE A 38 17.70 -30.66 20.63
N PRO A 39 16.62 -31.17 20.03
CA PRO A 39 16.09 -30.58 18.81
C PRO A 39 15.75 -29.12 19.15
N ALA A 40 16.45 -28.20 18.50
CA ALA A 40 16.05 -26.81 18.49
C ALA A 40 14.64 -26.80 17.91
N VAL A 41 13.64 -26.46 18.72
CA VAL A 41 12.29 -26.21 18.24
C VAL A 41 12.42 -25.03 17.28
N ALA A 42 12.42 -25.33 15.99
CA ALA A 42 12.34 -24.30 14.96
C ALA A 42 11.00 -23.62 15.15
N THR A 43 11.01 -22.39 15.66
CA THR A 43 9.84 -21.50 15.62
C THR A 43 9.49 -21.33 14.15
N GLN A 44 8.44 -22.01 13.69
CA GLN A 44 7.87 -21.73 12.37
C GLN A 44 7.38 -20.29 12.41
N ALA A 45 7.95 -19.45 11.55
CA ALA A 45 7.37 -18.15 11.29
C ALA A 45 5.99 -18.39 10.67
N SER A 46 4.93 -17.91 11.32
CA SER A 46 3.63 -17.88 10.66
C SER A 46 3.75 -17.00 9.42
N ALA A 47 3.03 -17.36 8.37
CA ALA A 47 2.94 -16.56 7.17
C ALA A 47 1.47 -16.23 6.90
N VAL A 48 1.23 -15.08 6.26
CA VAL A 48 -0.10 -14.55 5.99
C VAL A 48 -0.18 -14.10 4.54
N TRP A 49 -1.34 -14.29 3.95
CA TRP A 49 -1.62 -13.91 2.57
C TRP A 49 -2.00 -12.44 2.50
N ILE A 50 -1.46 -11.73 1.52
CA ILE A 50 -1.87 -10.36 1.20
C ILE A 50 -2.15 -10.22 -0.30
N GLY A 51 -3.16 -9.42 -0.65
CA GLY A 51 -3.43 -9.01 -2.01
C GLY A 51 -2.68 -7.72 -2.35
N ARG A 52 -2.08 -7.65 -3.54
CA ARG A 52 -1.33 -6.51 -4.06
C ARG A 52 -1.84 -6.14 -5.45
N LEU A 53 -2.12 -4.86 -5.67
CA LEU A 53 -2.26 -4.33 -7.02
C LEU A 53 -0.85 -4.12 -7.58
N VAL A 54 -0.45 -4.96 -8.53
CA VAL A 54 0.91 -4.94 -9.09
C VAL A 54 1.03 -3.93 -10.21
N ASP A 55 0.06 -3.92 -11.12
CA ASP A 55 0.03 -2.98 -12.23
C ASP A 55 -1.41 -2.63 -12.61
N ARG A 56 -1.57 -1.44 -13.19
CA ARG A 56 -2.79 -1.03 -13.85
C ARG A 56 -2.46 -0.27 -15.12
N THR A 57 -2.70 -0.92 -16.25
CA THR A 57 -2.57 -0.32 -17.57
C THR A 57 -3.93 0.19 -18.02
N PHE A 58 -4.11 1.50 -18.00
CA PHE A 58 -5.36 2.13 -18.44
C PHE A 58 -5.48 2.21 -19.96
N GLY A 59 -6.71 2.27 -20.50
CA GLY A 59 -6.94 2.34 -21.94
C GLY A 59 -6.49 1.10 -22.71
N PHE A 60 -6.26 -0.01 -22.00
CA PHE A 60 -5.86 -1.30 -22.57
C PHE A 60 -6.96 -1.91 -23.45
N THR A 61 -8.23 -1.67 -23.11
CA THR A 61 -9.38 -2.11 -23.90
C THR A 61 -10.09 -0.92 -24.55
N ASN A 62 -10.85 -1.18 -25.62
CA ASN A 62 -11.61 -0.17 -26.35
C ASN A 62 -13.01 0.10 -25.73
N GLY A 63 -13.11 0.09 -24.39
CA GLY A 63 -14.37 0.36 -23.65
C GLY A 63 -15.33 -0.83 -23.55
N GLY A 64 -14.86 -2.05 -23.82
CA GLY A 64 -15.64 -3.27 -23.70
C GLY A 64 -15.67 -3.86 -22.29
N GLY A 65 -15.10 -3.18 -21.30
CA GLY A 65 -14.86 -3.70 -19.96
C GLY A 65 -13.36 -3.76 -19.65
N SER A 66 -13.02 -3.67 -18.37
CA SER A 66 -11.68 -3.90 -17.86
C SER A 66 -11.32 -5.39 -17.93
N ILE A 67 -10.03 -5.71 -17.84
CA ILE A 67 -9.50 -7.07 -17.73
C ILE A 67 -8.77 -7.18 -16.39
N PHE A 68 -9.14 -8.13 -15.55
CA PHE A 68 -8.42 -8.40 -14.30
C PHE A 68 -7.63 -9.69 -14.47
N ARG A 69 -6.30 -9.60 -14.35
CA ARG A 69 -5.39 -10.75 -14.27
C ARG A 69 -5.00 -10.94 -12.82
N VAL A 70 -5.37 -12.07 -12.25
CA VAL A 70 -5.19 -12.35 -10.83
C VAL A 70 -4.34 -13.60 -10.67
N SER A 71 -3.24 -13.51 -9.93
CA SER A 71 -2.36 -14.63 -9.63
C SER A 71 -2.36 -14.93 -8.13
N VAL A 72 -2.43 -16.22 -7.77
CA VAL A 72 -2.29 -16.69 -6.37
C VAL A 72 -0.98 -17.44 -6.26
N GLN A 73 0.09 -16.76 -5.86
CA GLN A 73 1.45 -17.25 -6.04
C GLN A 73 1.68 -18.59 -5.33
N GLY A 74 2.10 -19.61 -6.07
CA GLY A 74 2.38 -20.95 -5.52
C GLY A 74 1.14 -21.83 -5.33
N VAL A 75 -0.07 -21.35 -5.62
CA VAL A 75 -1.31 -22.13 -5.43
C VAL A 75 -2.13 -22.16 -6.71
N VAL A 76 -2.30 -23.36 -7.27
CA VAL A 76 -3.17 -23.63 -8.44
C VAL A 76 -4.54 -24.15 -7.98
N ASP A 77 -5.52 -24.07 -8.88
CA ASP A 77 -6.87 -24.61 -8.67
C ASP A 77 -7.58 -24.07 -7.42
N THR A 78 -7.24 -22.85 -7.02
CA THR A 78 -7.89 -22.16 -5.89
C THR A 78 -8.90 -21.15 -6.41
N PRO A 79 -10.15 -21.16 -5.92
CA PRO A 79 -11.17 -20.20 -6.34
C PRO A 79 -10.79 -18.76 -6.03
N ILE A 80 -10.84 -17.92 -7.07
CA ILE A 80 -10.72 -16.47 -6.99
C ILE A 80 -12.11 -15.91 -7.28
N GLU A 81 -12.61 -15.08 -6.36
CA GLU A 81 -13.93 -14.47 -6.45
C GLU A 81 -13.82 -12.96 -6.74
N LEU A 82 -14.57 -12.49 -7.73
CA LEU A 82 -14.82 -11.09 -8.02
C LEU A 82 -16.25 -10.75 -7.63
N ARG A 83 -16.43 -9.77 -6.74
CA ARG A 83 -17.73 -9.28 -6.27
C ARG A 83 -17.85 -7.77 -6.47
N SER A 84 -18.96 -7.32 -7.03
CA SER A 84 -19.35 -5.90 -7.10
C SER A 84 -20.86 -5.80 -7.06
N ASP A 85 -21.43 -5.19 -6.02
CA ASP A 85 -22.88 -5.11 -5.81
C ASP A 85 -23.57 -6.48 -6.00
N ASP A 86 -24.43 -6.61 -7.02
CA ASP A 86 -25.16 -7.84 -7.36
C ASP A 86 -24.37 -8.77 -8.32
N GLN A 87 -23.17 -8.38 -8.74
CA GLN A 87 -22.33 -9.16 -9.65
C GLN A 87 -21.36 -10.06 -8.89
N PHE A 88 -21.27 -11.31 -9.37
CA PHE A 88 -20.38 -12.33 -8.83
C PHE A 88 -19.78 -13.17 -9.95
N ILE A 89 -18.45 -13.26 -9.99
CA ILE A 89 -17.70 -14.01 -10.99
C ILE A 89 -16.64 -14.84 -10.27
N VAL A 90 -16.44 -16.09 -10.71
CA VAL A 90 -15.44 -17.00 -10.14
C VAL A 90 -14.57 -17.58 -11.24
N ALA A 91 -13.26 -17.66 -10.97
CA ALA A 91 -12.32 -18.43 -11.77
C ALA A 91 -11.26 -19.05 -10.85
N ASN A 92 -10.73 -20.21 -11.23
CA ASN A 92 -9.67 -20.85 -10.45
C ASN A 92 -8.28 -20.35 -10.89
N SER A 93 -7.36 -20.21 -9.94
CA SER A 93 -5.96 -19.93 -10.22
C SER A 93 -5.34 -20.98 -11.14
N GLY A 94 -4.47 -20.56 -12.06
CA GLY A 94 -3.79 -21.42 -13.03
C GLY A 94 -4.59 -21.79 -14.29
N THR A 95 -5.81 -21.25 -14.45
CA THR A 95 -6.62 -21.43 -15.67
C THR A 95 -6.06 -20.69 -16.89
N LYS A 96 -5.09 -19.78 -16.69
CA LYS A 96 -4.40 -19.01 -17.73
C LYS A 96 -2.88 -19.20 -17.70
N PRO A 97 -2.38 -20.40 -18.02
CA PRO A 97 -0.95 -20.71 -17.95
C PRO A 97 -0.09 -19.85 -18.89
N GLU A 98 -0.67 -19.30 -19.96
CA GLU A 98 0.00 -18.37 -20.88
C GLU A 98 0.34 -17.01 -20.26
N ILE A 99 -0.33 -16.61 -19.17
CA ILE A 99 -0.03 -15.41 -18.36
C ILE A 99 0.91 -15.78 -17.22
N GLY A 100 0.68 -16.95 -16.60
CA GLY A 100 1.51 -17.52 -15.56
C GLY A 100 0.87 -18.78 -14.98
N PRO A 101 1.65 -19.68 -14.36
CA PRO A 101 1.15 -20.98 -13.89
C PRO A 101 0.08 -20.87 -12.80
N TYR A 102 -0.03 -19.72 -12.13
CA TYR A 102 -0.99 -19.46 -11.05
C TYR A 102 -2.06 -18.41 -11.44
N ALA A 103 -2.08 -17.96 -12.69
CA ALA A 103 -2.92 -16.86 -13.11
C ALA A 103 -4.33 -17.32 -13.52
N ALA A 104 -5.31 -16.46 -13.26
CA ALA A 104 -6.64 -16.46 -13.85
C ALA A 104 -6.91 -15.10 -14.49
N GLU A 105 -7.82 -15.05 -15.45
CA GLU A 105 -8.22 -13.80 -16.11
C GLU A 105 -9.74 -13.65 -16.07
N PHE A 106 -10.19 -12.45 -15.73
CA PHE A 106 -11.58 -12.04 -15.73
C PHE A 106 -11.76 -10.96 -16.79
N ALA A 107 -12.57 -11.26 -17.80
CA ALA A 107 -12.87 -10.32 -18.88
C ALA A 107 -14.22 -10.68 -19.52
N PRO A 108 -15.06 -9.68 -19.83
CA PRO A 108 -14.96 -8.29 -19.41
C PRO A 108 -15.37 -8.09 -17.93
N VAL A 109 -14.74 -7.13 -17.24
CA VAL A 109 -15.13 -6.64 -15.92
C VAL A 109 -15.74 -5.25 -16.08
N THR A 110 -16.99 -5.06 -15.67
CA THR A 110 -17.70 -3.78 -15.80
C THR A 110 -17.15 -2.72 -14.84
N GLU A 111 -17.33 -1.45 -15.17
CA GLU A 111 -16.99 -0.35 -14.26
C GLU A 111 -17.63 -0.52 -12.88
N GLY A 112 -16.91 -0.09 -11.85
CA GLY A 112 -17.37 -0.22 -10.47
C GLY A 112 -16.24 -0.51 -9.50
N THR A 113 -16.62 -0.74 -8.24
CA THR A 113 -15.67 -1.12 -7.19
C THR A 113 -15.79 -2.62 -6.95
N TRP A 114 -14.75 -3.36 -7.29
CA TRP A 114 -14.71 -4.81 -7.19
C TRP A 114 -13.91 -5.25 -5.97
N THR A 115 -14.45 -6.20 -5.22
CA THR A 115 -13.69 -6.96 -4.23
C THR A 115 -13.18 -8.23 -4.91
N VAL A 116 -11.86 -8.37 -5.00
CA VAL A 116 -11.17 -9.57 -5.46
C VAL A 116 -10.74 -10.35 -4.23
N SER A 117 -11.17 -11.59 -4.07
CA SER A 117 -10.89 -12.38 -2.87
C SER A 117 -10.51 -13.82 -3.19
N VAL A 118 -9.75 -14.43 -2.26
CA VAL A 118 -9.39 -15.85 -2.29
C VAL A 118 -9.85 -16.45 -0.96
N PRO A 119 -11.12 -16.91 -0.87
CA PRO A 119 -11.73 -17.28 0.42
C PRO A 119 -10.97 -18.37 1.18
N ALA A 120 -10.37 -19.32 0.46
CA ALA A 120 -9.58 -20.40 1.06
C ALA A 120 -8.34 -19.90 1.83
N LEU A 121 -7.89 -18.68 1.54
CA LEU A 121 -6.70 -18.05 2.11
C LEU A 121 -7.06 -16.84 3.01
N ASP A 122 -8.35 -16.57 3.21
CA ASP A 122 -8.88 -15.45 4.00
C ASP A 122 -8.27 -14.07 3.61
N VAL A 123 -8.19 -13.81 2.31
CA VAL A 123 -7.57 -12.59 1.78
C VAL A 123 -8.44 -11.92 0.71
N SER A 124 -8.48 -10.59 0.72
CA SER A 124 -9.23 -9.79 -0.25
C SER A 124 -8.56 -8.46 -0.56
N LEU A 125 -8.80 -7.93 -1.75
CA LEU A 125 -8.34 -6.64 -2.24
C LEU A 125 -9.48 -5.92 -2.97
N THR A 126 -9.73 -4.66 -2.60
CA THR A 126 -10.70 -3.80 -3.30
C THR A 126 -10.01 -3.05 -4.43
N VAL A 127 -10.60 -3.09 -5.62
CA VAL A 127 -10.01 -2.56 -6.86
C VAL A 127 -11.11 -1.93 -7.73
N SER A 128 -10.87 -0.72 -8.22
CA SER A 128 -11.79 -0.09 -9.19
C SER A 128 -11.59 -0.64 -10.62
N ALA A 129 -12.68 -0.88 -11.33
CA ALA A 129 -12.72 -1.08 -12.77
C ALA A 129 -13.34 0.17 -13.42
N ASP A 130 -12.88 0.49 -14.62
CA ASP A 130 -13.25 1.71 -15.34
C ASP A 130 -13.79 1.44 -16.75
N ASN A 131 -13.97 0.17 -17.14
CA ASN A 131 -14.28 -0.35 -18.48
C ASN A 131 -13.14 -0.36 -19.51
N TYR A 132 -11.93 0.09 -19.17
CA TYR A 132 -10.84 0.29 -20.14
C TYR A 132 -9.49 -0.26 -19.69
N SER A 133 -9.33 -0.55 -18.39
CA SER A 133 -8.06 -0.94 -17.81
C SER A 133 -7.76 -2.43 -17.89
N LEU A 134 -6.48 -2.77 -18.02
CA LEU A 134 -5.91 -4.03 -17.57
C LEU A 134 -5.39 -3.84 -16.14
N VAL A 135 -5.82 -4.71 -15.23
CA VAL A 135 -5.43 -4.71 -13.82
C VAL A 135 -4.70 -6.01 -13.53
N ILE A 136 -3.49 -5.93 -12.98
CA ILE A 136 -2.70 -7.09 -12.55
C ILE A 136 -2.68 -7.13 -11.02
N ILE A 137 -3.19 -8.22 -10.46
CA ILE A 137 -3.31 -8.44 -9.01
C ILE A 137 -2.54 -9.70 -8.64
N GLU A 138 -1.83 -9.65 -7.52
CA GLU A 138 -1.15 -10.80 -6.95
C GLU A 138 -1.53 -11.01 -5.49
N PHE A 139 -1.89 -12.25 -5.15
CA PHE A 139 -1.93 -12.72 -3.78
C PHE A 139 -0.65 -13.48 -3.48
N VAL A 140 0.06 -13.04 -2.44
CA VAL A 140 1.35 -13.60 -2.02
C VAL A 140 1.35 -13.91 -0.54
N GLU A 141 1.99 -15.01 -0.18
CA GLU A 141 2.30 -15.36 1.21
C GLU A 141 3.52 -14.55 1.67
N VAL A 142 3.36 -13.84 2.78
CA VAL A 142 4.36 -12.95 3.35
C VAL A 142 4.58 -13.37 4.81
N PRO A 143 5.82 -13.41 5.32
CA PRO A 143 6.05 -13.71 6.73
C PRO A 143 5.21 -12.79 7.62
N GLU A 144 4.59 -13.32 8.68
CA GLU A 144 3.74 -12.54 9.59
C GLU A 144 4.50 -11.35 10.20
N ALA A 145 5.82 -11.45 10.35
CA ALA A 145 6.68 -10.35 10.77
C ALA A 145 6.73 -9.18 9.76
N GLU A 146 6.56 -9.45 8.47
CA GLU A 146 6.49 -8.44 7.40
C GLU A 146 5.05 -7.94 7.22
N ALA A 147 4.05 -8.80 7.35
CA ALA A 147 2.64 -8.40 7.29
C ALA A 147 2.16 -7.64 8.55
N THR A 148 2.79 -7.91 9.69
CA THR A 148 2.69 -7.14 10.93
C THR A 148 3.88 -6.19 11.06
N GLN A 149 4.40 -5.66 9.94
CA GLN A 149 4.87 -4.28 10.01
C GLN A 149 3.65 -3.43 10.33
N ALA A 150 3.34 -3.34 11.63
CA ALA A 150 2.45 -2.37 12.23
C ALA A 150 2.74 -1.07 11.53
N VAL A 151 1.83 -0.61 10.66
CA VAL A 151 1.87 0.63 9.88
C VAL A 151 3.14 1.38 10.26
N VAL A 152 4.29 0.95 9.71
CA VAL A 152 5.50 1.72 9.93
C VAL A 152 5.19 2.84 8.99
N THR A 153 4.49 3.86 9.49
CA THR A 153 4.16 5.07 8.77
C THR A 153 5.43 5.35 8.01
N PRO A 154 5.42 5.21 6.66
CA PRO A 154 6.63 5.34 5.86
C PRO A 154 7.29 6.59 6.39
N PRO A 155 8.53 6.49 6.92
CA PRO A 155 9.05 7.39 7.94
C PRO A 155 8.63 8.77 7.52
N THR A 156 7.65 9.37 8.22
CA THR A 156 6.99 10.60 7.76
C THR A 156 8.13 11.50 7.36
N PRO A 157 8.36 11.76 6.04
CA PRO A 157 9.58 12.41 5.61
C PRO A 157 9.71 13.65 6.48
N THR A 158 10.70 13.63 7.38
CA THR A 158 10.84 14.72 8.33
C THR A 158 10.95 15.96 7.45
N PRO A 159 10.02 16.92 7.57
CA PRO A 159 10.11 18.12 6.76
C PRO A 159 11.53 18.64 6.93
N LEU A 160 12.21 18.83 5.79
CA LEU A 160 13.61 19.23 5.76
C LEU A 160 13.64 20.68 6.29
N GLY A 161 13.69 20.84 7.62
CA GLY A 161 13.59 22.13 8.30
C GLY A 161 12.26 22.85 8.13
N ASN A 162 12.32 24.19 8.21
CA ASN A 162 11.20 25.13 8.06
C ASN A 162 10.71 25.25 6.60
N THR A 163 10.64 24.14 5.88
CA THR A 163 10.25 24.10 4.47
C THR A 163 8.77 23.77 4.39
N VAL A 164 7.98 24.72 3.89
CA VAL A 164 6.57 24.51 3.53
C VAL A 164 6.53 24.03 2.08
N TRP A 165 5.67 23.08 1.75
CA TRP A 165 5.51 22.66 0.35
C TRP A 165 4.33 23.39 -0.29
N GLU A 166 4.46 23.74 -1.56
CA GLU A 166 3.34 24.22 -2.37
C GLU A 166 3.15 23.30 -3.57
N GLY A 167 1.89 22.98 -3.86
CA GLY A 167 1.48 22.23 -5.05
C GLY A 167 0.76 23.16 -6.03
N GLU A 168 1.05 23.01 -7.32
CA GLU A 168 0.43 23.82 -8.38
C GLU A 168 0.24 22.99 -9.65
N THR A 169 -0.87 23.22 -10.35
CA THR A 169 -1.07 22.73 -11.72
C THR A 169 -0.26 23.60 -12.67
N THR A 170 0.81 23.06 -13.24
CA THR A 170 1.77 23.83 -14.05
C THR A 170 1.40 23.90 -15.52
N SER A 171 0.71 22.89 -16.03
CA SER A 171 0.21 22.89 -17.41
C SER A 171 -0.92 21.88 -17.62
N GLU A 172 -1.74 22.15 -18.62
CA GLU A 172 -2.71 21.23 -19.19
C GLU A 172 -2.43 21.15 -20.69
N VAL A 173 -2.26 19.94 -21.20
CA VAL A 173 -1.99 19.71 -22.62
C VAL A 173 -3.04 18.73 -23.14
N ILE A 174 -3.55 18.97 -24.35
CA ILE A 174 -4.40 17.99 -25.02
C ILE A 174 -3.57 16.72 -25.23
N GLY A 175 -3.99 15.64 -24.58
CA GLY A 175 -3.43 14.30 -24.73
C GLY A 175 -4.19 13.53 -25.80
N ALA A 176 -3.64 12.38 -26.21
CA ALA A 176 -4.37 11.41 -27.03
C ALA A 176 -5.12 10.40 -26.13
N GLY A 177 -5.76 10.88 -25.06
CA GLY A 177 -6.31 10.07 -23.98
C GLY A 177 -7.75 9.58 -24.20
N GLY A 178 -8.44 10.08 -25.23
CA GLY A 178 -9.84 9.74 -25.47
C GLY A 178 -10.73 10.23 -24.32
N PRO A 179 -11.68 9.42 -23.81
CA PRO A 179 -12.56 9.87 -22.72
C PRO A 179 -11.86 10.02 -21.35
N PHE A 180 -10.57 9.67 -21.25
CA PHE A 180 -9.81 9.70 -20.00
C PHE A 180 -8.85 10.89 -19.90
N ALA A 181 -8.56 11.26 -18.66
CA ALA A 181 -7.50 12.17 -18.29
C ALA A 181 -6.21 11.41 -17.91
N ARG A 182 -5.08 12.11 -18.02
CA ARG A 182 -3.78 11.69 -17.47
C ARG A 182 -3.29 12.76 -16.50
N LEU A 183 -2.70 12.33 -15.40
CA LEU A 183 -2.12 13.21 -14.40
C LEU A 183 -0.64 12.84 -14.20
N LEU A 184 0.26 13.79 -14.44
CA LEU A 184 1.67 13.64 -14.09
C LEU A 184 1.97 14.50 -12.87
N VAL A 185 2.47 13.86 -11.82
CA VAL A 185 2.81 14.51 -10.57
C VAL A 185 4.32 14.50 -10.40
N LYS A 186 4.92 15.68 -10.35
CA LYS A 186 6.34 15.87 -10.11
C LYS A 186 6.56 16.41 -8.70
N VAL A 187 7.40 15.75 -7.91
CA VAL A 187 7.79 16.22 -6.58
C VAL A 187 9.26 16.59 -6.62
N LEU A 188 9.57 17.89 -6.62
CA LEU A 188 10.95 18.34 -6.80
C LEU A 188 11.88 17.78 -5.73
N GLU A 189 13.06 17.34 -6.18
CA GLU A 189 14.15 16.83 -5.32
C GLU A 189 13.79 15.56 -4.52
N ARG A 190 12.75 14.84 -4.92
CA ARG A 190 12.27 13.64 -4.23
C ARG A 190 12.03 12.47 -5.19
N GLU A 191 13.00 11.56 -5.24
CA GLU A 191 12.87 10.25 -5.88
C GLU A 191 12.17 9.28 -4.94
N ALA A 192 11.45 8.29 -5.50
CA ALA A 192 10.70 7.29 -4.76
C ALA A 192 9.72 7.87 -3.71
N GLN A 193 9.27 9.11 -3.91
CA GLN A 193 8.29 9.76 -3.04
C GLN A 193 6.92 9.12 -3.28
N PRO A 194 6.29 8.53 -2.26
CA PRO A 194 4.92 8.05 -2.39
C PRO A 194 3.97 9.23 -2.61
N VAL A 195 3.17 9.13 -3.67
CA VAL A 195 2.10 10.05 -4.03
C VAL A 195 0.79 9.28 -4.01
N GLN A 196 -0.11 9.73 -3.15
CA GLN A 196 -1.47 9.22 -3.03
C GLN A 196 -2.41 10.02 -3.93
N LEU A 197 -3.23 9.31 -4.69
CA LEU A 197 -4.32 9.85 -5.48
C LEU A 197 -5.64 9.36 -4.87
N SER A 198 -6.53 10.31 -4.58
CA SER A 198 -7.82 10.04 -3.97
C SER A 198 -8.93 10.88 -4.60
N THR A 199 -10.16 10.48 -4.34
CA THR A 199 -11.34 11.35 -4.43
C THR A 199 -11.76 11.73 -3.01
N LEU A 200 -12.77 12.59 -2.87
CA LEU A 200 -13.39 12.86 -1.56
C LEU A 200 -13.97 11.60 -0.88
N ALA A 201 -14.26 10.55 -1.65
CA ALA A 201 -14.86 9.33 -1.14
C ALA A 201 -13.82 8.32 -0.65
N GLN A 202 -12.69 8.19 -1.35
CA GLN A 202 -11.71 7.14 -1.07
C GLN A 202 -10.35 7.41 -1.72
N VAL A 203 -9.32 6.73 -1.17
CA VAL A 203 -8.03 6.56 -1.83
C VAL A 203 -8.19 5.62 -3.02
N ILE A 204 -7.67 6.01 -4.18
CA ILE A 204 -7.81 5.28 -5.44
C ILE A 204 -6.50 4.57 -5.79
N ASN A 205 -5.37 5.23 -5.59
CA ASN A 205 -4.06 4.68 -5.92
C ASN A 205 -2.96 5.35 -5.09
N THR A 206 -1.86 4.64 -4.84
CA THR A 206 -0.61 5.21 -4.32
C THR A 206 0.54 4.70 -5.18
N ALA A 207 1.32 5.62 -5.74
CA ALA A 207 2.43 5.30 -6.62
C ALA A 207 3.65 6.15 -6.27
N ASN A 208 4.85 5.64 -6.55
CA ASN A 208 6.10 6.31 -6.19
C ASN A 208 6.63 7.13 -7.37
N THR A 209 7.19 8.32 -7.11
CA THR A 209 7.96 9.05 -8.13
C THR A 209 9.14 8.21 -8.63
N GLY A 210 9.45 8.34 -9.92
CA GLY A 210 10.56 7.64 -10.55
C GLY A 210 10.25 6.21 -11.02
N GLN A 211 9.01 5.74 -10.94
CA GLN A 211 8.60 4.44 -11.51
C GLN A 211 8.87 4.32 -13.02
N LYS A 212 8.94 5.44 -13.74
CA LYS A 212 9.35 5.53 -15.15
C LYS A 212 10.45 6.57 -15.31
N ALA A 213 11.54 6.42 -14.55
CA ALA A 213 12.60 7.42 -14.46
C ALA A 213 13.20 7.78 -15.83
N GLU A 214 13.32 6.81 -16.74
CA GLU A 214 13.87 6.98 -18.08
C GLU A 214 12.93 7.76 -19.02
N GLU A 215 11.61 7.73 -18.78
CA GLU A 215 10.61 8.40 -19.63
C GLU A 215 10.16 9.75 -19.07
N LEU A 216 9.93 9.82 -17.75
CA LEU A 216 9.28 10.95 -17.08
C LEU A 216 10.22 11.72 -16.14
N GLY A 217 11.44 11.21 -15.94
CA GLY A 217 12.39 11.69 -14.95
C GLY A 217 12.17 11.05 -13.57
N PRO A 218 13.19 11.09 -12.70
CA PRO A 218 13.21 10.32 -11.46
C PRO A 218 12.28 10.86 -10.35
N ASN A 219 11.77 12.08 -10.54
CA ASN A 219 10.93 12.80 -9.59
C ASN A 219 9.45 12.86 -10.02
N THR A 220 9.07 12.11 -11.05
CA THR A 220 7.73 12.16 -11.64
C THR A 220 7.04 10.81 -11.52
N VAL A 221 5.74 10.83 -11.22
CA VAL A 221 4.84 9.68 -11.30
C VAL A 221 3.67 10.01 -12.21
N GLU A 222 3.17 9.00 -12.92
CA GLU A 222 2.02 9.12 -13.81
C GLU A 222 0.83 8.34 -13.26
N PHE A 223 -0.34 8.96 -13.30
CA PHE A 223 -1.63 8.31 -13.17
C PHE A 223 -2.39 8.48 -14.49
N ALA A 224 -2.57 7.39 -15.23
CA ALA A 224 -3.30 7.38 -16.49
C ALA A 224 -4.75 6.93 -16.31
N GLY A 225 -5.57 7.06 -17.35
CA GLY A 225 -6.94 6.53 -17.40
C GLY A 225 -7.88 7.01 -16.32
N LEU A 226 -7.64 8.21 -15.81
CA LEU A 226 -8.50 8.78 -14.80
C LEU A 226 -9.78 9.25 -15.48
N THR A 227 -10.94 8.91 -14.91
CA THR A 227 -12.20 9.50 -15.34
C THR A 227 -12.15 11.01 -15.11
N PRO A 228 -12.76 11.85 -15.96
CA PRO A 228 -12.87 13.27 -15.68
C PRO A 228 -13.55 13.53 -14.33
N GLY A 229 -13.03 14.48 -13.56
CA GLY A 229 -13.56 14.77 -12.22
C GLY A 229 -12.53 15.39 -11.28
N LYS A 230 -12.92 15.53 -10.02
CA LYS A 230 -12.07 16.12 -8.97
C LYS A 230 -11.29 15.05 -8.22
N TYR A 231 -9.99 15.27 -8.11
CA TYR A 231 -9.05 14.41 -7.42
C TYR A 231 -8.26 15.20 -6.39
N ILE A 232 -7.81 14.51 -5.35
CA ILE A 232 -6.89 15.03 -4.35
C ILE A 232 -5.57 14.28 -4.51
N VAL A 233 -4.51 15.05 -4.75
CA VAL A 233 -3.13 14.56 -4.91
C VAL A 233 -2.36 14.91 -3.66
N GLU A 234 -1.78 13.90 -3.00
CA GLU A 234 -1.06 14.07 -1.74
C GLU A 234 0.28 13.33 -1.79
N PRO A 235 1.42 14.05 -1.90
CA PRO A 235 2.74 13.49 -1.61
C PRO A 235 2.86 13.19 -0.12
N LEU A 236 2.88 11.90 0.24
CA LEU A 236 2.74 11.48 1.63
C LEU A 236 3.90 12.01 2.50
N GLY A 237 3.52 12.59 3.63
CA GLY A 237 4.42 13.16 4.63
C GLY A 237 5.05 14.52 4.29
N LEU A 238 4.67 15.14 3.16
CA LEU A 238 5.01 16.54 2.89
C LEU A 238 3.98 17.53 3.47
N ASN A 239 2.92 17.01 4.13
CA ASN A 239 1.81 17.78 4.73
C ASN A 239 1.17 18.78 3.76
N ILE A 240 1.03 18.38 2.49
CA ILE A 240 0.44 19.18 1.42
C ILE A 240 -0.46 18.28 0.56
N SER A 241 -1.59 18.84 0.14
CA SER A 241 -2.51 18.21 -0.81
C SER A 241 -2.95 19.24 -1.84
N LEU A 242 -3.17 18.81 -3.08
CA LEU A 242 -3.71 19.64 -4.15
C LEU A 242 -5.00 19.03 -4.69
N GLU A 243 -6.08 19.80 -4.71
CA GLU A 243 -7.29 19.45 -5.47
C GLU A 243 -7.04 19.78 -6.94
N VAL A 244 -7.26 18.80 -7.81
CA VAL A 244 -7.07 18.91 -9.26
C VAL A 244 -8.35 18.47 -9.95
N GLU A 245 -8.86 19.29 -10.85
CA GLU A 245 -9.96 18.92 -11.74
C GLU A 245 -9.39 18.39 -13.05
N LEU A 246 -9.67 17.13 -13.33
CA LEU A 246 -9.22 16.44 -14.53
C LEU A 246 -10.30 16.48 -15.62
N LYS A 247 -9.88 16.77 -16.85
CA LYS A 247 -10.73 16.87 -18.03
C LYS A 247 -10.49 15.69 -18.96
N PRO A 248 -11.52 15.25 -19.72
CA PRO A 248 -11.32 14.20 -20.71
C PRO A 248 -10.29 14.66 -21.75
N ASP A 249 -9.46 13.73 -22.22
CA ASP A 249 -8.46 13.96 -23.26
C ASP A 249 -7.38 15.00 -22.89
N ILE A 250 -7.21 15.30 -21.59
CA ILE A 250 -6.19 16.24 -21.10
C ILE A 250 -5.15 15.51 -20.27
N VAL A 251 -3.89 15.86 -20.50
CA VAL A 251 -2.75 15.58 -19.63
C VAL A 251 -2.54 16.78 -18.71
N THR A 252 -2.79 16.61 -17.43
CA THR A 252 -2.59 17.62 -16.40
C THR A 252 -1.26 17.38 -15.71
N TYR A 253 -0.41 18.41 -15.65
CA TYR A 253 0.87 18.38 -14.97
C TYR A 253 0.75 19.12 -13.64
N VAL A 254 1.15 18.45 -12.57
CA VAL A 254 1.20 18.99 -11.21
C VAL A 254 2.64 18.97 -10.73
N GLU A 255 3.08 20.07 -10.14
CA GLU A 255 4.39 20.16 -9.50
C GLU A 255 4.23 20.52 -8.02
N PHE A 256 4.92 19.78 -7.15
CA PHE A 256 5.12 20.11 -5.75
C PHE A 256 6.55 20.59 -5.54
N ARG A 257 6.71 21.80 -5.01
CA ARG A 257 8.01 22.43 -4.78
C ARG A 257 8.18 22.95 -3.35
N PRO A 258 9.40 22.92 -2.81
CA PRO A 258 9.69 23.50 -1.51
C PRO A 258 9.59 25.03 -1.57
N LYS A 259 8.96 25.61 -0.55
CA LYS A 259 8.83 27.04 -0.30
C LYS A 259 9.43 27.35 1.07
N ALA A 260 10.26 28.39 1.14
CA ALA A 260 10.75 28.87 2.42
C ALA A 260 9.56 29.29 3.30
N ALA A 261 9.51 28.84 4.55
CA ALA A 261 8.50 29.32 5.49
C ALA A 261 8.58 30.85 5.59
N PRO A 262 7.43 31.55 5.67
CA PRO A 262 7.42 32.96 6.00
C PRO A 262 8.20 33.15 7.31
N ALA A 263 9.07 34.15 7.37
CA ALA A 263 9.74 34.49 8.61
C ALA A 263 8.64 34.78 9.67
N THR A 264 8.61 34.00 10.75
CA THR A 264 7.75 34.29 11.89
C THR A 264 8.02 35.73 12.30
N PRO A 265 7.00 36.60 12.42
CA PRO A 265 7.24 37.96 12.88
C PRO A 265 7.89 37.88 14.26
N THR A 266 9.11 38.40 14.38
CA THR A 266 9.78 38.53 15.67
C THR A 266 8.82 39.25 16.62
N PRO A 267 8.43 38.67 17.77
CA PRO A 267 7.62 39.40 18.72
C PRO A 267 8.38 40.67 19.08
N THR A 268 7.81 41.82 18.75
CA THR A 268 8.37 43.10 19.19
C THR A 268 8.27 43.10 20.70
N ALA A 269 9.40 42.96 21.39
CA ALA A 269 9.44 43.08 22.84
C ALA A 269 8.83 44.42 23.23
N THR A 270 7.66 44.40 23.85
CA THR A 270 7.12 45.58 24.53
C THR A 270 8.09 45.90 25.65
N VAL A 271 8.85 46.98 25.49
CA VAL A 271 9.73 47.48 26.54
C VAL A 271 8.82 48.02 27.64
N GLU A 272 8.68 47.26 28.72
CA GLU A 272 8.08 47.76 29.96
C GLU A 272 9.00 48.84 30.52
N ALA A 273 8.53 50.09 30.52
CA ALA A 273 9.31 51.21 31.02
C ALA A 273 9.45 51.10 32.54
N THR A 274 10.62 50.66 33.00
CA THR A 274 11.01 50.75 34.41
C THR A 274 11.11 52.22 34.82
N LEU A 275 10.12 52.72 35.56
CA LEU A 275 10.18 54.05 36.18
C LEU A 275 11.12 54.01 37.40
N THR A 276 12.20 54.78 37.35
CA THR A 276 13.12 55.01 38.47
C THR A 276 12.46 55.93 39.52
N PRO A 277 12.48 55.60 40.83
CA PRO A 277 11.86 56.45 41.85
C PRO A 277 12.77 57.64 42.21
N ILE A 278 12.24 58.86 42.07
CA ILE A 278 12.80 60.09 42.66
C ILE A 278 11.89 60.53 43.82
N GLY A 279 12.50 60.69 45.00
CA GLY A 279 12.17 61.72 45.97
C GLY A 279 10.81 61.66 46.66
N ALA A 280 10.82 61.25 47.93
CA ALA A 280 9.71 61.33 48.85
C ALA A 280 9.10 62.75 48.97
N ILE A 281 7.78 62.84 48.79
CA ILE A 281 6.95 63.88 49.40
C ILE A 281 5.66 63.20 49.87
N ALA A 282 5.38 63.29 51.16
CA ALA A 282 4.17 62.77 51.78
C ALA A 282 2.95 63.59 51.33
N THR A 283 1.86 62.96 50.89
CA THR A 283 0.47 63.48 50.96
C THR A 283 -0.55 62.37 50.60
N THR A 284 -1.34 62.01 51.62
CA THR A 284 -2.71 61.43 51.67
C THR A 284 -3.26 60.48 50.59
N ALA A 285 -3.72 59.33 51.08
CA ALA A 285 -4.47 58.26 50.41
C ALA A 285 -5.88 58.64 49.90
N PRO A 286 -6.28 58.10 48.73
CA PRO A 286 -7.66 57.67 48.45
C PRO A 286 -7.76 56.26 47.80
N PRO A 287 -8.97 55.67 47.62
CA PRO A 287 -9.26 54.26 47.92
C PRO A 287 -8.97 53.24 46.80
N ALA A 288 -8.88 51.98 47.23
CA ALA A 288 -8.58 50.79 46.43
C ALA A 288 -9.57 50.52 45.28
N PRO A 289 -9.08 50.20 44.06
CA PRO A 289 -9.89 49.55 43.03
C PRO A 289 -9.92 48.03 43.22
N ALA A 290 -11.10 47.44 43.04
CA ALA A 290 -11.39 46.03 43.24
C ALA A 290 -10.62 45.10 42.30
N THR A 291 -10.23 43.94 42.85
CA THR A 291 -9.60 42.82 42.15
C THR A 291 -10.56 42.20 41.14
N PRO A 292 -10.22 42.04 39.84
CA PRO A 292 -11.03 41.24 38.95
C PRO A 292 -10.80 39.74 39.23
N THR A 293 -11.84 39.07 39.70
CA THR A 293 -11.91 37.61 39.80
C THR A 293 -12.05 37.03 38.40
N SER A 294 -11.03 36.34 37.91
CA SER A 294 -11.12 35.53 36.70
C SER A 294 -11.99 34.30 36.97
N THR A 295 -13.14 34.25 36.30
CA THR A 295 -14.02 33.08 36.28
C THR A 295 -13.45 32.07 35.29
N PRO A 296 -13.19 30.80 35.67
CA PRO A 296 -12.74 29.79 34.73
C PRO A 296 -13.89 29.40 33.79
N THR A 297 -13.64 29.53 32.49
CA THR A 297 -14.52 29.04 31.42
C THR A 297 -14.61 27.51 31.48
N PRO A 298 -15.81 26.91 31.50
CA PRO A 298 -15.95 25.45 31.50
C PRO A 298 -15.51 24.86 30.16
N ALA A 299 -14.78 23.74 30.23
CA ALA A 299 -14.32 22.97 29.09
C ALA A 299 -15.51 22.36 28.31
N PRO A 300 -15.45 22.28 26.97
CA PRO A 300 -16.51 21.67 26.17
C PRO A 300 -16.59 20.16 26.46
N THR A 301 -17.77 19.71 26.86
CA THR A 301 -18.11 18.29 26.99
C THR A 301 -18.24 17.69 25.59
N VAL A 302 -17.35 16.76 25.25
CA VAL A 302 -17.45 15.93 24.04
C VAL A 302 -18.56 14.90 24.27
N PRO A 303 -19.60 14.81 23.42
CA PRO A 303 -20.62 13.78 23.55
C PRO A 303 -20.02 12.40 23.20
N GLU A 304 -20.27 11.44 24.08
CA GLU A 304 -19.91 10.04 23.94
C GLU A 304 -20.68 9.42 22.75
N PRO A 305 -20.02 8.68 21.83
CA PRO A 305 -20.70 8.07 20.69
C PRO A 305 -21.65 6.97 21.15
N SER A 306 -22.92 7.09 20.77
CA SER A 306 -23.94 6.08 21.02
C SER A 306 -23.68 4.84 20.14
N PRO A 307 -23.64 3.61 20.68
CA PRO A 307 -23.42 2.41 19.88
C PRO A 307 -24.60 2.16 18.94
N VAL A 308 -24.33 2.10 17.64
CA VAL A 308 -25.32 1.75 16.61
C VAL A 308 -25.62 0.25 16.69
N PRO A 309 -26.89 -0.18 16.81
CA PRO A 309 -27.22 -1.60 16.79
C PRO A 309 -26.96 -2.19 15.40
N ILE A 310 -26.08 -3.18 15.34
CA ILE A 310 -25.80 -3.95 14.12
C ILE A 310 -27.01 -4.87 13.86
N SER A 311 -27.77 -4.57 12.82
CA SER A 311 -28.85 -5.44 12.35
C SER A 311 -28.23 -6.58 11.54
N ARG A 312 -28.17 -7.78 12.12
CA ARG A 312 -27.83 -9.01 11.39
C ARG A 312 -28.99 -9.40 10.48
N TRP A 313 -28.74 -9.46 9.18
CA TRP A 313 -29.67 -10.05 8.21
C TRP A 313 -29.57 -11.58 8.31
N LEU A 314 -30.66 -12.25 8.69
CA LEU A 314 -30.84 -13.69 8.54
C LEU A 314 -31.58 -13.91 7.22
N GLY A 315 -30.84 -14.11 6.13
CA GLY A 315 -31.42 -14.50 4.86
C GLY A 315 -31.90 -15.96 4.93
N VAL A 316 -33.22 -16.16 4.82
CA VAL A 316 -33.82 -17.47 4.55
C VAL A 316 -33.76 -17.68 3.05
N VAL A 317 -33.13 -18.77 2.61
CA VAL A 317 -33.15 -19.23 1.23
C VAL A 317 -34.52 -19.86 0.97
N ASP A 318 -35.32 -19.24 0.11
CA ASP A 318 -36.56 -19.82 -0.42
C ASP A 318 -36.19 -20.55 -1.72
N GLU A 319 -36.13 -21.88 -1.66
CA GLU A 319 -36.01 -22.72 -2.86
C GLU A 319 -37.31 -22.62 -3.65
N ARG A 320 -37.26 -22.03 -4.85
CA ARG A 320 -38.31 -22.22 -5.84
C ARG A 320 -37.84 -23.05 -7.02
N ALA A 321 -38.67 -24.07 -7.23
CA ALA A 321 -38.58 -25.14 -8.19
C ALA A 321 -38.65 -24.69 -9.65
N GLU A 322 -38.02 -25.55 -10.46
CA GLU A 322 -38.18 -25.88 -11.88
C GLU A 322 -39.26 -25.13 -12.70
#